data_AF-C5LV44-F1
#
_entry.id   AF-C5LV44-F1
#
_cell.length_a   1.000
_cell.length_b   1.000
_cell.length_c   1.000
_cell.angle_alpha   90.00
_cell.angle_beta   90.00
_cell.angle_gamma   90.00
#
_symmetry.space_group_name_H-M   'P 1'
#
loop_
_entity.id
_entity.type
_entity.pdbx_description
1 polymer ?
#
loop_
_entity_poly.entity_id
_entity_poly.type
_entity_poly.pdbx_seq_one_letter_code
_entity_poly.pdbx_strand_id
1 'polypeptide(L)'
;VLTNPDRPPVEEEVKFFKQNDWRLVDVPMWNGSKEHPVFCQSSRWLSMNVFSITPDKICVEDDEQDLIRLLEGEYGFDVLGIPYRGVFEFGGSLHCSTWDVRRRGGKRSYFPEWAGCEEDIGLTKLTQLP
;
A
#
# COMPACT_ATOMS: atom_id res chain seq x y z
N VAL A 1 -5.10 -4.90 2.08
CA VAL A 1 -4.11 -4.42 1.10
C VAL A 1 -4.73 -3.30 0.30
N LEU A 2 -4.02 -2.19 0.13
CA LEU A 2 -4.47 -1.10 -0.74
C LEU A 2 -4.24 -1.50 -2.21
N THR A 3 -5.26 -1.37 -3.04
CA THR A 3 -5.23 -1.67 -4.48
C THR A 3 -5.37 -0.40 -5.28
N ASN A 4 -4.68 -0.34 -6.41
CA ASN A 4 -4.76 0.75 -7.37
C ASN A 4 -5.89 0.45 -8.37
N PRO A 5 -6.97 1.24 -8.43
CA PRO A 5 -8.08 1.00 -9.35
C PRO A 5 -7.69 0.99 -10.83
N ASP A 6 -6.68 1.77 -11.24
CA ASP A 6 -6.19 1.81 -12.64
C ASP A 6 -5.25 0.63 -12.97
N ARG A 7 -4.78 -0.09 -11.95
CA ARG A 7 -3.86 -1.22 -12.08
C ARG A 7 -4.35 -2.36 -11.19
N PRO A 8 -5.53 -2.93 -11.49
CA PRO A 8 -6.13 -3.95 -10.65
C PRO A 8 -5.22 -5.18 -10.59
N PRO A 9 -5.17 -5.86 -9.42
CA PRO A 9 -4.49 -7.15 -9.31
C PRO A 9 -5.12 -8.17 -10.26
N VAL A 10 -4.32 -9.13 -10.73
CA VAL A 10 -4.83 -10.22 -11.58
C VAL A 10 -5.74 -11.16 -10.77
N GLU A 11 -6.59 -11.92 -11.46
CA GLU A 11 -7.64 -12.71 -10.81
C GLU A 11 -7.07 -13.74 -9.82
N GLU A 12 -5.92 -14.32 -10.16
CA GLU A 12 -5.20 -15.29 -9.35
C GLU A 12 -4.71 -14.68 -8.03
N GLU A 13 -4.16 -13.46 -8.07
CA GLU A 13 -3.75 -12.71 -6.87
C GLU A 13 -4.97 -12.41 -5.99
N VAL A 14 -6.08 -11.96 -6.59
CA VAL A 14 -7.32 -11.67 -5.86
C VAL A 14 -7.83 -12.92 -5.13
N LYS A 15 -7.85 -14.07 -5.80
CA LYS A 15 -8.22 -15.36 -5.19
C LYS A 15 -7.30 -15.67 -4.01
N PHE A 16 -5.99 -15.53 -4.21
CA PHE A 16 -5.00 -15.85 -3.18
C PHE A 16 -5.11 -14.95 -1.93
N PHE A 17 -5.31 -13.64 -2.10
CA PHE A 17 -5.56 -12.72 -0.99
C PHE A 17 -6.85 -13.08 -0.24
N LYS A 18 -7.96 -13.28 -0.97
CA LYS A 18 -9.25 -13.61 -0.36
C LYS A 18 -9.26 -14.94 0.37
N GLN A 19 -8.57 -15.96 -0.15
CA GLN A 19 -8.43 -17.26 0.50
C GLN A 19 -7.72 -17.16 1.86
N ASN A 20 -6.91 -16.12 2.06
CA ASN A 20 -6.17 -15.87 3.31
C ASN A 20 -6.78 -14.72 4.12
N ASP A 21 -8.09 -14.50 3.98
CA ASP A 21 -8.89 -13.49 4.71
C ASP A 21 -8.42 -12.05 4.53
N TRP A 22 -7.67 -11.74 3.46
CA TRP A 22 -7.28 -10.38 3.18
C TRP A 22 -8.43 -9.60 2.55
N ARG A 23 -8.65 -8.39 3.08
CA ARG A 23 -9.48 -7.37 2.44
C ARG A 23 -8.64 -6.59 1.43
N LEU A 24 -9.09 -6.57 0.18
CA LEU A 24 -8.58 -5.68 -0.88
C LEU A 24 -9.36 -4.37 -0.81
N VAL A 25 -8.65 -3.26 -0.82
CA VAL A 25 -9.20 -1.92 -0.58
C VAL A 25 -8.76 -1.01 -1.70
N ASP A 26 -9.67 -0.74 -2.62
CA ASP A 26 -9.44 0.23 -3.67
C ASP A 26 -9.28 1.62 -3.03
N VAL A 27 -8.15 2.26 -3.31
CA VAL A 27 -7.91 3.63 -2.85
C VAL A 27 -8.78 4.60 -3.67
N PRO A 28 -9.20 5.73 -3.09
CA PRO A 28 -9.88 6.76 -3.85
C PRO A 28 -8.92 7.39 -4.87
N MET A 29 -9.49 8.12 -5.84
CA MET A 29 -8.70 8.92 -6.76
C MET A 29 -7.86 9.94 -6.00
N TRP A 30 -6.63 10.17 -6.47
CA TRP A 30 -5.76 11.21 -5.92
C TRP A 30 -6.43 12.58 -5.98
N ASN A 31 -5.99 13.49 -5.12
CA ASN A 31 -6.47 14.87 -5.13
C ASN A 31 -6.11 15.58 -6.44
N GLY A 32 -7.12 15.78 -7.30
CA GLY A 32 -6.97 16.41 -8.61
C GLY A 32 -6.79 17.94 -8.59
N SER A 33 -6.92 18.59 -7.43
CA SER A 33 -6.74 20.04 -7.31
C SER A 33 -5.28 20.50 -7.40
N LYS A 34 -4.33 19.57 -7.23
CA LYS A 34 -2.89 19.83 -7.32
C LYS A 34 -2.35 19.26 -8.63
N GLU A 35 -1.62 20.08 -9.38
CA GLU A 35 -0.93 19.60 -10.58
C GLU A 35 0.14 18.56 -10.21
N HIS A 36 0.33 17.60 -11.11
CA HIS A 36 1.42 16.64 -10.95
C HIS A 36 2.76 17.34 -11.22
N PRO A 37 3.79 17.13 -10.39
CA PRO A 37 5.06 17.84 -10.55
C PRO A 37 5.70 17.48 -11.90
N VAL A 38 6.31 18.48 -12.54
CA VAL A 38 6.77 18.38 -13.94
C VAL A 38 7.91 17.35 -14.10
N PHE A 39 8.80 17.26 -13.11
CA PHE A 39 9.96 16.35 -13.15
C PHE A 39 9.72 15.04 -12.40
N CYS A 40 8.54 14.86 -11.79
CA CYS A 40 8.18 13.60 -11.15
C CYS A 40 8.17 12.44 -12.16
N GLN A 41 9.01 11.43 -11.91
CA GLN A 41 9.11 10.22 -12.74
C GLN A 41 8.15 9.10 -12.30
N SER A 42 7.32 9.35 -11.29
CA SER A 42 6.28 8.45 -10.80
C SER A 42 4.90 8.94 -11.21
N SER A 43 3.88 8.11 -11.05
CA SER A 43 2.50 8.50 -11.38
C SER A 43 1.83 9.30 -10.25
N ARG A 44 0.64 9.83 -10.51
CA ARG A 44 -0.20 10.47 -9.49
C ARG A 44 -0.62 9.52 -8.35
N TRP A 45 -0.47 8.21 -8.56
CA TRP A 45 -0.66 7.19 -7.54
C TRP A 45 0.43 7.20 -6.44
N LEU A 46 1.33 8.18 -6.42
CA LEU A 46 2.07 8.53 -5.20
C LEU A 46 1.13 8.86 -4.02
N SER A 47 -0.13 9.22 -4.29
CA SER A 47 -1.18 9.41 -3.27
C SER A 47 -1.35 8.21 -2.33
N MET A 48 -1.29 6.98 -2.86
CA MET A 48 -1.42 5.74 -2.08
C MET A 48 -0.08 5.23 -1.53
N ASN A 49 1.03 5.93 -1.77
CA ASN A 49 2.36 5.54 -1.29
C ASN A 49 2.58 5.98 0.16
N VAL A 50 1.79 5.36 1.03
CA VAL A 50 1.65 5.61 2.47
C VAL A 50 2.71 4.86 3.29
N PHE A 51 2.99 5.32 4.52
CA PHE A 51 3.91 4.63 5.42
C PHE A 51 3.20 4.10 6.67
N SER A 52 3.07 2.78 6.78
CA SER A 52 2.52 2.12 7.98
C SER A 52 3.53 2.15 9.12
N ILE A 53 3.13 2.69 10.28
CA ILE A 53 3.94 2.72 11.51
C ILE A 53 3.63 1.48 12.36
N THR A 54 2.35 1.28 12.66
CA THR A 54 1.80 0.15 13.43
C THR A 54 0.62 -0.45 12.64
N PRO A 55 0.05 -1.59 13.08
CA PRO A 55 -1.12 -2.17 12.42
C PRO A 55 -2.32 -1.23 12.31
N ASP A 56 -2.40 -0.22 13.17
CA ASP A 56 -3.49 0.74 13.31
C ASP A 56 -3.07 2.21 13.09
N LYS A 57 -1.78 2.51 12.84
CA LYS A 57 -1.28 3.89 12.64
C LYS A 57 -0.52 4.02 11.33
N ILE A 58 -0.84 5.04 10.55
CA ILE A 58 -0.33 5.21 9.18
C ILE A 58 -0.07 6.68 8.86
N CYS A 59 1.02 6.96 8.15
CA CYS A 59 1.27 8.27 7.57
C CYS A 59 0.74 8.33 6.14
N VAL A 60 0.01 9.40 5.83
CA VAL A 60 -0.55 9.69 4.51
C VAL A 60 -0.14 11.12 4.14
N GLU A 61 -0.01 11.38 2.85
CA GLU A 61 0.22 12.75 2.36
C GLU A 61 -1.01 13.62 2.70
N ASP A 62 -0.80 14.82 3.26
CA ASP A 62 -1.88 15.59 3.88
C ASP A 62 -2.88 16.22 2.91
N ASP A 63 -2.57 16.36 1.62
CA ASP A 63 -3.56 16.79 0.61
C ASP A 63 -4.48 15.63 0.17
N GLU A 64 -4.17 14.37 0.49
CA GLU A 64 -4.93 13.16 0.08
C GLU A 64 -6.11 12.85 1.02
N GLN A 65 -6.98 13.85 1.18
CA GLN A 65 -8.06 13.88 2.16
C GLN A 65 -9.10 12.76 2.01
N ASP A 66 -9.38 12.30 0.79
CA ASP A 66 -10.29 11.17 0.57
C ASP A 66 -9.71 9.85 1.07
N LEU A 67 -8.41 9.63 0.89
CA LEU A 67 -7.73 8.45 1.40
C LEU A 67 -7.66 8.48 2.93
N ILE A 68 -7.40 9.65 3.51
CA ILE A 68 -7.42 9.85 4.96
C ILE A 68 -8.82 9.47 5.52
N ARG A 69 -9.89 10.06 4.96
CA ARG A 69 -11.27 9.75 5.38
C ARG A 69 -11.62 8.27 5.25
N LEU A 70 -11.20 7.63 4.17
CA LEU A 70 -11.41 6.20 3.96
C LEU A 70 -10.75 5.39 5.08
N LEU A 71 -9.47 5.65 5.36
CA LEU A 71 -8.68 4.92 6.34
C LEU A 71 -9.18 5.12 7.77
N GLU A 72 -9.52 6.36 8.15
CA GLU A 72 -10.07 6.67 9.48
C GLU A 72 -11.48 6.12 9.65
N GLY A 73 -12.38 6.42 8.70
CA GLY A 73 -13.80 6.13 8.82
C GLY A 73 -14.16 4.66 8.63
N GLU A 74 -13.67 4.04 7.56
CA GLU A 74 -14.07 2.66 7.19
C GLU A 74 -13.17 1.60 7.82
N TYR A 75 -11.94 1.97 8.17
CA TYR A 75 -10.91 1.02 8.62
C TYR A 75 -10.34 1.32 10.01
N GLY A 76 -10.70 2.46 10.62
CA GLY A 76 -10.33 2.78 11.99
C GLY A 76 -8.83 3.04 12.22
N PHE A 77 -8.09 3.45 11.18
CA PHE A 77 -6.68 3.82 11.32
C PHE A 77 -6.55 5.19 12.01
N ASP A 78 -5.53 5.33 12.85
CA ASP A 78 -4.98 6.61 13.30
C ASP A 78 -4.06 7.16 12.20
N VAL A 79 -4.58 8.13 11.45
CA VAL A 79 -3.90 8.68 10.27
C VAL A 79 -3.13 9.95 10.62
N LEU A 80 -1.83 9.94 10.33
CA LEU A 80 -0.97 11.12 10.42
C LEU A 80 -0.83 11.74 9.03
N GLY A 81 -1.49 12.88 8.81
CA GLY A 81 -1.28 13.70 7.62
C GLY A 81 0.11 14.36 7.65
N ILE A 82 0.91 14.15 6.60
CA ILE A 82 2.25 14.72 6.46
C ILE A 82 2.28 15.63 5.23
N PRO A 83 2.68 16.91 5.35
CA PRO A 83 2.87 17.81 4.20
C PRO A 83 4.08 17.37 3.40
N TYR A 84 3.88 16.41 2.49
CA TYR A 84 4.96 15.68 1.80
C TYR A 84 4.98 15.94 0.30
N ARG A 85 4.03 16.73 -0.23
CA ARG A 85 3.90 16.99 -1.67
C ARG A 85 5.16 17.48 -2.36
N GLY A 86 5.99 18.27 -1.67
CA GLY A 86 7.25 18.79 -2.21
C GLY A 86 8.25 17.71 -2.60
N VAL A 87 8.13 16.49 -2.05
CA VAL A 87 9.03 15.36 -2.37
C VAL A 87 8.58 14.61 -3.62
N PHE A 88 7.34 14.78 -4.08
CA PHE A 88 6.83 14.06 -5.25
C PHE A 88 7.64 14.39 -6.51
N GLU A 89 8.25 15.59 -6.61
CA GLU A 89 9.15 15.97 -7.70
C GLU A 89 10.27 14.94 -7.93
N PHE A 90 10.71 14.27 -6.87
CA PHE A 90 11.77 13.26 -6.90
C PHE A 90 11.26 11.84 -7.19
N GLY A 91 9.98 11.69 -7.53
CA GLY A 91 9.38 10.42 -7.92
C GLY A 91 8.98 9.51 -6.75
N GLY A 92 8.86 10.02 -5.53
CA GLY A 92 8.50 9.23 -4.36
C GLY A 92 7.58 9.96 -3.38
N SER A 93 6.91 9.18 -2.53
CA SER A 93 6.19 9.66 -1.34
C SER A 93 6.77 8.97 -0.10
N LEU A 94 5.99 8.84 0.96
CA LEU A 94 6.40 8.41 2.29
C LEU A 94 7.07 7.04 2.29
N HIS A 95 6.48 6.03 1.65
CA HIS A 95 7.10 4.69 1.61
C HIS A 95 8.39 4.68 0.80
N CYS A 96 8.40 5.28 -0.39
CA CYS A 96 9.61 5.33 -1.23
C CYS A 96 10.77 6.09 -0.58
N SER A 97 10.47 7.03 0.32
CA SER A 97 11.47 7.87 1.00
C SER A 97 11.98 7.28 2.31
N THR A 98 11.50 6.10 2.70
CA THR A 98 11.84 5.47 3.99
C THR A 98 12.42 4.08 3.80
N TRP A 99 13.19 3.65 4.80
CA TRP A 99 13.72 2.29 4.90
C TRP A 99 13.56 1.82 6.34
N ASP A 100 12.64 0.89 6.56
CA ASP A 100 12.28 0.38 7.88
C ASP A 100 13.30 -0.65 8.39
N VAL A 101 14.41 -0.16 8.95
CA VAL A 101 15.51 -0.98 9.49
C VAL A 101 15.10 -1.91 10.64
N ARG A 102 14.02 -1.59 11.36
CA ARG A 102 13.56 -2.38 12.50
C ARG A 102 12.08 -2.15 12.79
N ARG A 103 11.31 -3.24 12.80
CA ARG A 103 9.94 -3.30 13.34
C ARG A 103 9.88 -4.27 14.51
N ARG A 104 9.07 -3.98 15.52
CA ARG A 104 8.86 -4.89 16.66
C ARG A 104 7.89 -5.99 16.24
N GLY A 105 8.31 -7.25 16.34
CA GLY A 105 7.50 -8.40 15.99
C GLY A 105 8.31 -9.69 15.95
N GLY A 106 7.67 -10.77 15.51
CA GLY A 106 8.32 -12.05 15.20
C GLY A 106 7.90 -12.53 13.82
N LYS A 107 8.61 -13.51 13.26
CA LYS A 107 8.26 -14.13 11.97
C LYS A 107 6.89 -14.81 12.08
N ARG A 108 5.97 -14.50 11.17
CA ARG A 108 4.61 -15.05 11.10
C ARG A 108 4.22 -15.30 9.65
N SER A 109 3.37 -16.29 9.40
CA SER A 109 2.68 -16.42 8.12
C SER A 109 1.37 -15.65 8.16
N TYR A 110 1.15 -14.80 7.16
CA TYR A 110 -0.13 -14.12 6.91
C TYR A 110 -0.87 -14.72 5.71
N PHE A 111 -0.36 -15.85 5.21
CA PHE A 111 -0.97 -16.64 4.15
C PHE A 111 -0.91 -18.13 4.54
N PRO A 112 -1.66 -18.56 5.58
CA PRO A 112 -1.63 -19.95 6.05
C PRO A 112 -2.24 -20.94 5.04
N GLU A 113 -3.19 -20.49 4.21
CA GLU A 113 -3.90 -21.30 3.21
C GLU A 113 -3.10 -21.36 1.90
N TRP A 114 -1.85 -21.80 1.99
CA TRP A 114 -0.94 -21.90 0.84
C TRP A 114 -1.30 -23.07 -0.10
N ALA A 115 -1.90 -24.13 0.45
CA ALA A 115 -2.09 -25.42 -0.22
C ALA A 115 -3.11 -25.41 -1.38
N GLY A 116 -3.79 -24.29 -1.65
CA GLY A 116 -4.81 -24.18 -2.69
C GLY A 116 -4.37 -23.54 -4.00
N CYS A 117 -3.13 -23.04 -4.10
CA CYS A 117 -2.59 -22.53 -5.37
C CYS A 117 -1.87 -23.68 -6.08
N GLU A 118 -2.62 -24.47 -6.87
CA GLU A 118 -2.09 -25.65 -7.58
C GLU A 118 -0.99 -25.29 -8.61
N GLU A 119 -0.95 -24.04 -9.08
CA GLU A 119 0.11 -23.53 -9.94
C GLU A 119 1.08 -22.62 -9.16
N ASP A 120 2.37 -22.95 -9.22
CA ASP A 120 3.44 -22.10 -8.70
C ASP A 120 3.50 -20.79 -9.49
N ILE A 121 2.85 -19.75 -8.97
CA ILE A 121 2.90 -18.38 -9.51
C ILE A 121 4.26 -17.69 -9.30
N GLY A 122 5.34 -18.47 -9.14
CA GLY A 122 6.71 -18.00 -8.94
C GLY A 122 7.07 -17.66 -7.48
N LEU A 123 6.16 -17.86 -6.54
CA LEU A 123 6.38 -17.55 -5.12
C LEU A 123 7.11 -18.68 -4.37
N THR A 124 7.08 -19.91 -4.88
CA THR A 124 7.77 -21.06 -4.24
C THR A 124 9.29 -20.84 -4.20
N LYS A 125 9.84 -20.10 -5.16
CA LYS A 125 11.27 -19.71 -5.17
C LYS A 125 11.62 -18.68 -4.10
N LEU A 126 10.67 -17.83 -3.68
CA LEU A 126 10.91 -16.79 -2.67
C LEU A 126 10.92 -17.35 -1.24
N THR A 127 10.21 -18.45 -0.99
CA THR A 127 10.13 -19.10 0.33
C THR A 127 11.31 -20.02 0.62
N GLN A 128 12.11 -20.35 -0.40
CA GLN A 128 13.34 -21.15 -0.32
C GLN A 128 14.63 -20.30 -0.31
N LEU A 129 14.52 -18.97 -0.32
CA LEU A 129 15.66 -18.09 -0.11
C LEU A 129 16.13 -18.21 1.35
N PRO A 130 17.46 -18.28 1.59
CA PRO A 130 18.04 -18.54 2.91
C PRO A 130 17.66 -17.49 3.97
#